data_AF-A0A8T4NX98-F1
#
_entry.id   AF-A0A8T4NX98-F1
#
_cell.length_a   1.000
_cell.length_b   1.000
_cell.length_c   1.000
_cell.angle_alpha   90.00
_cell.angle_beta   90.00
_cell.angle_gamma   90.00
#
_symmetry.space_group_name_H-M   'P 1'
#
loop_
_entity.id
_entity.type
_entity.pdbx_description
1 polymer ?
#
loop_
_entity_poly.entity_id
_entity_poly.type
_entity_poly.pdbx_seq_one_letter_code
_entity_poly.pdbx_strand_id
1 'polypeptide(L)'
;MGQIIQASFSEILPGEDGFNNSQLLDIFRFAERGLDILPVPVREYNGKYLHLDGRHRLLYHKIRGEESVWLYLLESREDFMSEEVFPDVPKVFLWENNDNIYGRWSGVEYNCNEIYVKDYNEYFERLAKNNGFLRDEKSCRTYLNFIFPDWLK
;
A
#
# COMPACT_ATOMS: atom_id res chain seq x y z
N MET A 1 16.63 11.51 -5.30
CA MET A 1 16.16 10.38 -6.10
C MET A 1 15.91 9.28 -5.12
N GLY A 2 14.68 8.77 -5.13
CA GLY A 2 14.23 7.84 -4.14
C GLY A 2 14.98 6.52 -4.23
N GLN A 3 14.87 5.74 -3.17
CA GLN A 3 15.57 4.47 -3.06
C GLN A 3 14.62 3.36 -2.64
N ILE A 4 14.89 2.16 -3.13
CA ILE A 4 14.17 0.96 -2.69
C ILE A 4 14.78 0.52 -1.36
N ILE A 5 13.92 0.41 -0.33
CA ILE A 5 14.29 -0.06 1.00
C ILE A 5 13.38 -1.21 1.42
N GLN A 6 13.79 -2.01 2.38
CA GLN A 6 12.94 -2.99 3.04
C GLN A 6 12.66 -2.51 4.46
N ALA A 7 11.39 -2.56 4.89
CA ALA A 7 11.01 -2.16 6.25
C ALA A 7 9.98 -3.12 6.85
N SER A 8 10.02 -3.27 8.17
CA SER A 8 9.00 -3.97 8.93
C SER A 8 7.69 -3.18 8.95
N PHE A 9 6.56 -3.87 9.03
CA PHE A 9 5.26 -3.22 9.23
C PHE A 9 5.16 -2.40 10.52
N SER A 10 6.01 -2.66 11.53
CA SER A 10 6.09 -1.82 12.74
C SER A 10 6.71 -0.44 12.50
N GLU A 11 7.45 -0.29 11.40
CA GLU A 11 8.13 0.94 10.99
C GLU A 11 7.27 1.77 10.04
N ILE A 12 6.14 1.23 9.56
CA ILE A 12 5.26 1.88 8.60
C ILE A 12 4.09 2.54 9.33
N LEU A 13 3.76 3.76 8.93
CA LEU A 13 2.56 4.49 9.34
C LEU A 13 1.52 4.47 8.22
N PRO A 14 0.22 4.28 8.53
CA PRO A 14 -0.81 4.42 7.53
C PRO A 14 -1.03 5.89 7.14
N GLY A 15 -0.99 6.20 5.85
CA GLY A 15 -1.41 7.49 5.30
C GLY A 15 -2.83 7.50 4.72
N GLU A 16 -3.51 6.36 4.72
CA GLU A 16 -4.88 6.21 4.19
C GLU A 16 -5.74 5.32 5.11
N ASP A 17 -7.01 5.68 5.27
CA ASP A 17 -8.01 4.89 6.00
C ASP A 17 -8.89 4.05 5.07
N GLY A 18 -9.25 2.85 5.54
CA GLY A 18 -10.09 1.91 4.83
C GLY A 18 -9.43 1.33 3.57
N PHE A 19 -10.20 0.55 2.81
CA PHE A 19 -9.76 -0.06 1.55
C PHE A 19 -10.97 -0.38 0.67
N ASN A 20 -10.68 -0.79 -0.56
CA ASN A 20 -11.68 -1.19 -1.54
C ASN A 20 -11.45 -2.66 -1.95
N ASN A 21 -12.52 -3.45 -1.92
CA ASN A 21 -12.46 -4.89 -2.21
C ASN A 21 -12.04 -5.21 -3.65
N SER A 22 -12.48 -4.44 -4.66
CA SER A 22 -12.12 -4.70 -6.06
C SER A 22 -10.64 -4.41 -6.31
N GLN A 23 -10.13 -3.32 -5.74
CA GLN A 23 -8.71 -2.99 -5.83
C GLN A 23 -7.82 -3.99 -5.08
N LEU A 24 -8.26 -4.50 -3.92
CA LEU A 24 -7.54 -5.57 -3.23
C LEU A 24 -7.51 -6.85 -4.09
N LEU A 25 -8.64 -7.20 -4.70
CA LEU A 25 -8.72 -8.32 -5.65
C LEU A 25 -7.76 -8.12 -6.83
N ASP A 26 -7.66 -6.92 -7.38
CA ASP A 26 -6.74 -6.65 -8.49
C ASP A 26 -5.26 -6.87 -8.11
N ILE A 27 -4.87 -6.56 -6.86
CA ILE A 27 -3.53 -6.89 -6.37
C ILE A 27 -3.30 -8.42 -6.33
N PHE A 28 -4.28 -9.19 -5.83
CA PHE A 28 -4.18 -10.66 -5.87
C PHE A 28 -4.05 -11.19 -7.30
N ARG A 29 -4.81 -10.62 -8.26
CA ARG A 29 -4.75 -11.00 -9.68
C ARG A 29 -3.38 -10.72 -10.30
N PHE A 30 -2.79 -9.57 -10.00
CA PHE A 30 -1.47 -9.22 -10.50
C PHE A 30 -0.43 -10.24 -9.99
N ALA A 31 -0.44 -10.54 -8.69
CA ALA A 31 0.48 -11.51 -8.11
C ALA A 31 0.31 -12.93 -8.71
N GLU A 32 -0.92 -13.40 -8.93
CA GLU A 32 -1.18 -14.71 -9.54
C GLU A 32 -0.71 -14.85 -10.98
N ARG A 33 -0.70 -13.72 -11.70
CA ARG A 33 -0.17 -13.65 -13.07
C ARG A 33 1.36 -13.55 -13.10
N GLY A 34 2.00 -13.60 -11.93
CA GLY A 34 3.44 -13.41 -11.80
C GLY A 34 3.89 -11.98 -12.10
N LEU A 35 2.98 -10.99 -11.99
CA LEU A 35 3.34 -9.59 -12.10
C LEU A 35 3.90 -9.10 -10.77
N ASP A 36 4.97 -8.31 -10.85
CA ASP A 36 5.62 -7.77 -9.67
C ASP A 36 4.69 -6.81 -8.91
N ILE A 37 4.57 -7.05 -7.60
CA ILE A 37 3.91 -6.11 -6.70
C ILE A 37 4.90 -4.99 -6.42
N LEU A 38 4.67 -3.85 -7.08
CA LEU A 38 5.54 -2.69 -7.02
C LEU A 38 5.74 -2.19 -5.57
N PRO A 39 6.94 -1.75 -5.20
CA PRO A 39 7.20 -1.12 -3.91
C PRO A 39 6.24 0.02 -3.58
N VAL A 40 5.90 0.13 -2.30
CA VAL A 40 4.96 1.14 -1.81
C VAL A 40 5.69 2.47 -1.57
N PRO A 41 5.24 3.59 -2.16
CA PRO A 41 5.90 4.88 -1.97
C PRO A 41 5.66 5.39 -0.54
N VAL A 42 6.76 5.77 0.12
CA VAL A 42 6.76 6.23 1.52
C VAL A 42 7.65 7.44 1.70
N ARG A 43 7.44 8.18 2.80
CA ARG A 43 8.36 9.22 3.24
C ARG A 43 8.66 9.08 4.72
N GLU A 44 9.87 9.45 5.13
CA GLU A 44 10.19 9.51 6.54
C GLU A 44 9.34 10.58 7.25
N TYR A 45 8.71 10.19 8.35
CA TYR A 45 7.88 11.03 9.19
C TYR A 45 8.04 10.57 10.65
N ASN A 46 8.61 11.43 11.49
CA ASN A 46 8.83 11.16 12.92
C ASN A 46 9.55 9.82 13.21
N GLY A 47 10.60 9.50 12.43
CA GLY A 47 11.39 8.27 12.60
C GLY A 47 10.69 6.99 12.14
N LYS A 48 9.62 7.11 11.35
CA LYS A 48 8.90 6.02 10.70
C LYS A 48 8.64 6.33 9.22
N TYR A 49 8.14 5.34 8.48
CA TYR A 49 7.80 5.48 7.07
C TYR A 49 6.30 5.67 6.90
N LEU A 50 5.87 6.90 6.62
CA LEU A 50 4.49 7.19 6.23
C LEU A 50 4.26 6.72 4.81
N HIS A 51 3.36 5.76 4.60
CA HIS A 51 2.96 5.41 3.24
C HIS A 51 2.10 6.50 2.63
N LEU A 52 2.36 6.80 1.37
CA LEU A 52 1.69 7.87 0.64
C LEU A 52 0.76 7.35 -0.46
N ASP A 53 0.87 6.07 -0.81
CA ASP A 53 -0.06 5.40 -1.72
C ASP A 53 0.10 3.88 -1.57
N GLY A 54 -0.77 3.08 -2.20
CA GLY A 54 -0.53 1.64 -2.33
C GLY A 54 -0.94 0.81 -1.12
N ARG A 55 -1.85 1.30 -0.28
CA ARG A 55 -2.40 0.55 0.88
C ARG A 55 -2.84 -0.88 0.56
N HIS A 56 -3.42 -1.15 -0.62
CA HIS A 56 -3.86 -2.51 -0.99
C HIS A 56 -2.69 -3.47 -1.19
N ARG A 57 -1.53 -2.95 -1.62
CA ARG A 57 -0.27 -3.71 -1.69
C ARG A 57 0.22 -4.04 -0.29
N LEU A 58 0.22 -3.06 0.63
CA LEU A 58 0.56 -3.30 2.04
C LEU A 58 -0.40 -4.32 2.70
N LEU A 59 -1.71 -4.21 2.45
CA LEU A 59 -2.70 -5.19 2.91
C LEU A 59 -2.43 -6.58 2.35
N TYR A 60 -2.14 -6.69 1.05
CA TYR A 60 -1.81 -7.96 0.42
C TYR A 60 -0.61 -8.65 1.10
N HIS A 61 0.50 -7.94 1.28
CA HIS A 61 1.68 -8.48 1.98
C HIS A 61 1.34 -8.90 3.42
N LYS A 62 0.54 -8.09 4.13
CA LYS A 62 0.08 -8.43 5.49
C LYS A 62 -0.79 -9.68 5.56
N ILE A 63 -1.75 -9.81 4.66
CA ILE A 63 -2.68 -10.95 4.59
C ILE A 63 -1.92 -12.27 4.31
N ARG A 64 -0.79 -12.18 3.61
CA ARG A 64 0.11 -13.31 3.34
C ARG A 64 1.04 -13.64 4.51
N GLY A 65 0.96 -12.90 5.62
CA GLY A 65 1.77 -13.13 6.81
C GLY A 65 3.21 -12.63 6.67
N GLU A 66 3.50 -11.74 5.72
CA GLU A 66 4.83 -11.16 5.57
C GLU A 66 5.14 -10.19 6.74
N GLU A 67 6.38 -10.23 7.23
CA GLU A 67 6.84 -9.39 8.34
C GLU A 67 7.39 -8.04 7.88
N SER A 68 7.86 -7.98 6.63
CA SER A 68 8.43 -6.79 6.01
C SER A 68 8.02 -6.69 4.54
N VAL A 69 8.20 -5.51 3.96
CA VAL A 69 7.83 -5.21 2.58
C VAL A 69 8.84 -4.26 1.95
N TRP A 70 8.97 -4.34 0.63
CA TRP A 70 9.76 -3.38 -0.15
C TRP A 70 9.00 -2.07 -0.33
N LEU A 71 9.66 -0.97 0.00
CA LEU A 71 9.15 0.39 -0.07
C LEU A 71 10.02 1.22 -1.01
N TYR A 72 9.42 2.25 -1.59
CA TYR A 72 10.12 3.28 -2.33
C TYR A 72 10.18 4.55 -1.47
N LEU A 73 11.33 4.81 -0.85
CA LEU A 73 11.55 5.96 0.02
C LEU A 73 11.80 7.21 -0.81
N LEU A 74 10.93 8.21 -0.64
CA LEU A 74 11.03 9.52 -1.28
C LEU A 74 11.94 10.45 -0.45
N GLU A 75 12.99 11.00 -1.05
CA GLU A 75 13.94 11.90 -0.36
C GLU A 75 13.48 13.38 -0.37
N SER A 76 12.62 13.77 -1.31
CA SER A 76 12.11 15.14 -1.44
C SER A 76 10.65 15.16 -1.87
N ARG A 77 10.00 16.33 -1.78
CA ARG A 77 8.61 16.46 -2.22
C ARG A 77 8.46 16.33 -3.74
N GLU A 78 9.54 16.46 -4.50
CA GLU A 78 9.59 16.26 -5.94
C GLU A 78 10.05 14.85 -6.33
N ASP A 79 10.48 14.07 -5.34
CA ASP A 79 10.93 12.70 -5.54
C ASP A 79 9.71 11.80 -5.63
N PHE A 80 9.12 11.75 -6.81
CA PHE A 80 8.00 10.85 -7.07
C PHE A 80 8.46 9.64 -7.88
N MET A 81 7.54 8.71 -8.16
CA MET A 81 7.88 7.51 -8.91
C MET A 81 8.37 7.90 -10.32
N SER A 82 9.54 7.39 -10.70
CA SER A 82 10.15 7.60 -12.01
C SER A 82 10.21 6.31 -12.80
N GLU A 83 10.29 6.42 -14.13
CA GLU A 83 10.46 5.27 -15.03
C GLU A 83 11.78 4.52 -14.78
N GLU A 84 12.80 5.17 -14.20
CA GLU A 84 14.07 4.50 -13.88
C GLU A 84 13.90 3.44 -12.78
N VAL A 85 12.97 3.69 -11.85
CA VAL A 85 12.64 2.78 -10.74
C VAL A 85 11.51 1.84 -11.11
N PHE A 86 10.60 2.29 -11.98
CA PHE A 86 9.40 1.58 -12.42
C PHE A 86 9.35 1.49 -13.95
N PRO A 87 10.30 0.79 -14.60
CA PRO A 87 10.47 0.83 -16.06
C PRO A 87 9.29 0.24 -16.82
N ASP A 88 8.54 -0.67 -16.20
CA ASP A 88 7.42 -1.37 -16.83
C ASP A 88 6.06 -0.66 -16.62
N VAL A 89 6.03 0.47 -15.92
CA VAL A 89 4.79 1.22 -15.65
C VAL A 89 4.59 2.33 -16.69
N PRO A 90 3.45 2.36 -17.41
CA PRO A 90 3.18 3.43 -18.37
C PRO A 90 3.21 4.83 -17.73
N LYS A 91 3.84 5.78 -18.43
CA LYS A 91 4.09 7.16 -17.94
C LYS A 91 2.84 7.86 -17.39
N VAL A 92 1.69 7.67 -18.03
CA VAL A 92 0.43 8.29 -17.59
C VAL A 92 0.03 7.83 -16.19
N PHE A 93 0.21 6.55 -15.86
CA PHE A 93 -0.08 6.02 -14.52
C PHE A 93 0.92 6.50 -13.49
N LEU A 94 2.20 6.64 -13.87
CA LEU A 94 3.20 7.25 -12.99
C LEU A 94 2.82 8.70 -12.68
N TRP A 95 2.42 9.48 -13.68
CA TRP A 95 2.03 10.88 -13.48
C TRP A 95 0.79 11.02 -12.61
N GLU A 96 -0.30 10.31 -12.93
CA GLU A 96 -1.52 10.31 -12.13
C GLU A 96 -1.27 9.90 -10.67
N ASN A 97 -0.40 8.90 -10.46
CA ASN A 97 -0.11 8.45 -9.11
C ASN A 97 0.81 9.43 -8.35
N ASN A 98 1.73 10.08 -9.05
CA ASN A 98 2.58 11.11 -8.46
C ASN A 98 1.76 12.31 -7.97
N ASP A 99 0.73 12.72 -8.69
CA ASP A 99 -0.20 13.77 -8.25
C ASP A 99 -0.95 13.37 -6.96
N ASN A 100 -1.39 12.12 -6.86
CA ASN A 100 -2.03 11.60 -5.63
C ASN A 100 -1.07 11.55 -4.44
N ILE A 101 0.17 11.10 -4.67
CA ILE A 101 1.24 11.07 -3.66
C ILE A 101 1.52 12.48 -3.15
N TYR A 102 1.64 13.46 -4.05
CA TYR A 102 1.83 14.85 -3.69
C TYR A 102 0.69 15.40 -2.83
N GLY A 103 -0.56 15.15 -3.27
CA GLY A 103 -1.76 15.57 -2.54
C GLY A 103 -1.77 15.07 -1.10
N ARG A 104 -1.46 13.79 -0.87
CA ARG A 104 -1.41 13.21 0.48
C ARG A 104 -0.25 13.74 1.32
N TRP A 105 0.95 13.85 0.74
CA TRP A 105 2.07 14.46 1.44
C TRP A 105 1.73 15.88 1.90
N SER A 106 1.19 16.70 0.99
CA SER A 106 0.77 18.06 1.31
C SER A 106 -0.32 18.09 2.39
N GLY A 107 -1.26 17.14 2.39
CA GLY A 107 -2.27 17.02 3.43
C GLY A 107 -1.66 16.79 4.81
N VAL A 108 -0.64 15.93 4.92
CA VAL A 108 0.07 15.66 6.18
C VAL A 108 0.94 16.86 6.60
N GLU A 109 1.60 17.54 5.66
CA GLU A 109 2.46 18.69 5.92
C GLU A 109 1.67 19.95 6.34
N TYR A 110 0.53 20.21 5.70
CA TYR A 110 -0.24 21.46 5.86
C TYR A 110 -1.46 21.35 6.79
N ASN A 111 -2.05 20.18 7.01
CA ASN A 111 -3.33 20.03 7.71
C ASN A 111 -3.37 18.81 8.64
N CYS A 112 -2.81 18.91 9.85
CA CYS A 112 -3.28 18.27 11.10
C CYS A 112 -3.86 16.83 11.02
N ASN A 113 -3.42 15.97 10.11
CA ASN A 113 -3.77 14.55 10.13
C ASN A 113 -2.92 13.92 11.23
N GLU A 114 -3.44 13.99 12.45
CA GLU A 114 -2.89 13.21 13.55
C GLU A 114 -3.01 11.74 13.17
N ILE A 115 -1.87 11.11 12.93
CA ILE A 115 -1.81 9.67 12.72
C ILE A 115 -2.03 9.02 14.09
N TYR A 116 -3.27 8.63 14.38
CA TYR A 116 -3.70 8.09 15.68
C TYR A 116 -3.37 6.61 15.89
N VAL A 117 -2.66 5.99 14.95
CA VAL A 117 -2.17 4.61 15.09
C VAL A 117 -0.68 4.60 15.27
N LYS A 118 -0.20 3.63 16.06
CA LYS A 118 1.22 3.49 16.35
C LYS A 118 1.99 3.04 15.12
N ASP A 119 1.45 2.09 14.37
CA ASP A 119 2.06 1.49 13.18
C ASP A 119 1.05 0.71 12.34
N TYR A 120 1.53 0.15 11.23
CA TYR A 120 0.70 -0.58 10.28
C TYR A 120 0.15 -1.91 10.86
N ASN A 121 0.78 -2.52 11.87
CA ASN A 121 0.22 -3.71 12.51
C ASN A 121 -1.07 -3.37 13.24
N GLU A 122 -1.03 -2.32 14.06
CA GLU A 122 -2.22 -1.86 14.79
C GLU A 122 -3.35 -1.46 13.83
N TYR A 123 -3.00 -0.77 12.74
CA TYR A 123 -3.95 -0.42 11.69
C TYR A 123 -4.58 -1.67 11.05
N PHE A 124 -3.77 -2.66 10.69
CA PHE A 124 -4.25 -3.92 10.11
C PHE A 124 -5.15 -4.68 11.06
N GLU A 125 -4.81 -4.77 12.35
CA GLU A 125 -5.64 -5.43 13.36
C GLU A 125 -7.01 -4.76 13.50
N ARG A 126 -7.05 -3.42 13.50
CA ARG A 126 -8.31 -2.65 13.51
C ARG A 126 -9.16 -2.96 12.28
N LEU A 127 -8.55 -3.01 11.09
CA LEU A 127 -9.24 -3.36 9.85
C LEU A 127 -9.76 -4.80 9.87
N ALA A 128 -8.92 -5.76 10.27
CA ALA A 128 -9.25 -7.18 10.31
C ALA A 128 -10.34 -7.51 11.33
N LYS A 129 -10.39 -6.79 12.46
CA LYS A 129 -11.50 -6.89 13.42
C LYS A 129 -12.84 -6.50 12.81
N ASN A 130 -12.86 -5.46 11.99
CA ASN A 130 -14.08 -5.00 11.31
C ASN A 130 -14.39 -5.81 10.04
N ASN A 131 -13.38 -6.47 9.47
CA ASN A 131 -13.45 -7.24 8.23
C ASN A 131 -12.85 -8.62 8.47
N GLY A 132 -13.62 -9.51 9.10
CA GLY A 132 -13.13 -10.83 9.55
C GLY A 132 -12.52 -11.72 8.45
N PHE A 133 -12.70 -11.38 7.18
CA PHE A 133 -12.07 -12.05 6.04
C PHE A 133 -10.59 -11.65 5.82
N LEU A 134 -10.13 -10.51 6.35
CA LEU A 134 -8.74 -10.05 6.18
C LEU A 134 -7.72 -10.81 7.05
N ARG A 135 -8.17 -11.73 7.91
CA ARG A 135 -7.30 -12.41 8.89
C ARG A 135 -6.18 -13.28 8.28
N ASP A 136 -6.41 -13.83 7.09
CA ASP A 136 -5.47 -14.71 6.39
C ASP A 136 -5.81 -14.76 4.89
N GLU A 137 -4.82 -15.15 4.07
CA GLU A 137 -4.95 -15.22 2.62
C GLU A 137 -6.12 -16.11 2.17
N LYS A 138 -6.31 -17.27 2.78
CA LYS A 138 -7.37 -18.22 2.39
C LYS A 138 -8.75 -17.61 2.60
N SER A 139 -8.97 -16.99 3.75
CA SER A 139 -10.23 -16.35 4.14
C SER A 139 -10.52 -15.14 3.25
N CYS A 140 -9.49 -14.35 2.96
CA CYS A 140 -9.61 -13.19 2.09
C CYS A 140 -10.01 -13.61 0.67
N ARG A 141 -9.30 -14.58 0.09
CA ARG A 141 -9.62 -15.14 -1.22
C ARG A 141 -11.02 -15.72 -1.28
N THR A 142 -11.41 -16.49 -0.28
CA THR A 142 -12.76 -17.09 -0.21
C THR A 142 -13.84 -16.01 -0.25
N TYR A 143 -13.66 -14.94 0.52
CA TYR A 143 -14.59 -13.82 0.52
C TYR A 143 -14.61 -13.07 -0.80
N LEU A 144 -13.45 -12.71 -1.36
CA LEU A 144 -13.34 -11.99 -2.63
C LEU A 144 -13.98 -12.79 -3.78
N ASN A 145 -13.80 -14.12 -3.81
CA ASN A 145 -14.43 -15.00 -4.80
C ASN A 145 -15.95 -15.03 -4.66
N PHE A 146 -16.46 -14.95 -3.42
CA PHE A 146 -17.88 -14.93 -3.17
C PHE A 146 -18.54 -13.64 -3.69
N ILE A 147 -17.90 -12.49 -3.46
CA ILE A 147 -18.43 -11.19 -3.90
C ILE A 147 -18.14 -10.86 -5.38
N PHE A 148 -17.13 -11.51 -5.98
CA PHE A 148 -16.77 -11.39 -7.40
C PHE A 148 -16.72 -12.77 -8.08
N PRO A 149 -17.86 -13.48 -8.22
CA PRO A 149 -17.91 -14.89 -8.62
C PRO A 149 -17.50 -15.15 -10.07
N ASP A 150 -17.69 -14.19 -10.98
CA ASP A 150 -17.26 -14.31 -12.38
C ASP A 150 -15.73 -14.21 -12.55
N TRP A 151 -14.99 -14.17 -11.45
CA TRP A 151 -13.53 -14.08 -11.47
C TRP A 151 -12.80 -15.41 -11.71
N LEU A 152 -13.38 -16.57 -11.36
CA LEU A 152 -12.72 -17.87 -11.52
C LEU A 152 -12.92 -18.53 -12.91
N LYS A 153 -13.43 -17.78 -13.89
CA LYS A 153 -13.65 -18.25 -15.26
C LYS A 153 -12.52 -17.86 -16.20
#